data_AF-A0A7W1EC17-F1
#
_entry.id   AF-A0A7W1EC17-F1
#
_cell.length_a   1.000
_cell.length_b   1.000
_cell.length_c   1.000
_cell.angle_alpha   90.00
_cell.angle_beta   90.00
_cell.angle_gamma   90.00
#
_symmetry.space_group_name_H-M   'P 1'
#
loop_
_entity.id
_entity.type
_entity.pdbx_description
1 polymer ?
#
loop_
_entity_poly.entity_id
_entity_poly.type
_entity_poly.pdbx_seq_one_letter_code
_entity_poly.pdbx_strand_id
1 'polypeptide(L)' 'MIYAQVALPLPLANPYTYRVPDPLADRVVRGARVVVPVRQREMLGIVVGVGDEPLSK' A
#
# COMPACT_ATOMS: atom_id res chain seq x y z
N MET A 1 7.60 -5.99 -11.03
CA MET A 1 6.68 -6.36 -9.93
C MET A 1 6.64 -5.17 -9.00
N ILE A 2 5.47 -4.55 -8.81
CA ILE A 2 5.36 -3.28 -8.09
C ILE A 2 4.95 -3.49 -6.64
N TYR A 3 5.45 -2.64 -5.76
CA TYR A 3 5.13 -2.54 -4.35
C TYR A 3 4.58 -1.16 -4.01
N ALA A 4 3.66 -1.12 -3.05
CA ALA A 4 3.06 0.11 -2.54
C ALA A 4 3.22 0.19 -1.02
N GLN A 5 3.71 1.33 -0.53
CA GLN A 5 3.59 1.67 0.88
C GLN A 5 2.24 2.32 1.14
N VAL A 6 1.48 1.78 2.09
CA VAL A 6 0.13 2.23 2.42
C VAL A 6 0.10 2.69 3.87
N ALA A 7 -0.25 3.96 4.06
CA ALA A 7 -0.55 4.53 5.36
C ALA A 7 -1.98 4.14 5.75
N LEU A 8 -2.13 3.56 6.94
CA LEU A 8 -3.40 3.11 7.51
C LEU A 8 -3.79 4.00 8.70
N PRO A 9 -5.08 4.17 9.01
CA PRO A 9 -5.57 4.87 10.19
C PRO A 9 -5.35 4.04 11.47
N LEU A 10 -4.09 3.65 11.72
CA LEU A 10 -3.63 2.90 12.87
C LEU A 10 -2.52 3.71 13.56
N PRO A 11 -2.35 3.60 14.89
CA PRO A 11 -1.31 4.30 15.62
C PRO A 11 0.07 3.64 15.38
N LEU A 12 0.56 3.70 14.15
CA LEU A 12 1.81 3.08 13.71
C LEU A 12 2.75 4.13 13.14
N ALA A 13 4.03 4.04 13.48
CA ALA A 13 5.05 4.95 12.99
C ALA A 13 5.40 4.74 11.50
N ASN A 14 5.11 3.54 10.97
CA ASN A 14 5.58 3.08 9.67
C ASN A 14 4.41 2.61 8.80
N PRO A 15 4.37 2.97 7.50
CA PRO A 15 3.44 2.38 6.53
C PRO A 15 3.70 0.88 6.32
N TYR A 16 2.68 0.16 5.85
CA TYR A 16 2.85 -1.23 5.41
C TYR A 16 3.19 -1.31 3.93
N THR A 17 4.05 -2.24 3.55
CA THR A 17 4.40 -2.50 2.15
C THR A 17 3.57 -3.67 1.63
N TYR A 18 2.84 -3.43 0.54
CA TYR A 18 2.02 -4.43 -0.15
C TYR A 18 2.59 -4.69 -1.53
N ARG A 19 2.53 -5.96 -1.95
CA ARG A 19 2.69 -6.31 -3.36
C ARG A 19 1.43 -5.89 -4.12
N VAL A 20 1.62 -5.21 -5.25
CA VAL A 20 0.53 -4.78 -6.13
C VAL A 20 0.29 -5.88 -7.18
N PRO A 21 -0.94 -6.41 -7.31
CA PRO A 21 -1.30 -7.28 -8.41
C PRO A 21 -1.19 -6.56 -9.76
N ASP A 22 -0.71 -7.25 -10.80
CA ASP A 22 -0.50 -6.67 -12.13
C ASP A 22 -1.71 -5.89 -12.68
N PRO A 23 -2.97 -6.35 -12.54
CA PRO A 23 -4.14 -5.60 -13.02
C PRO A 23 -4.37 -4.25 -12.34
N LEU A 24 -3.71 -3.99 -11.21
CA LEU A 24 -3.82 -2.75 -10.45
C LEU A 24 -2.57 -1.86 -10.61
N ALA A 25 -1.50 -2.34 -11.25
CA ALA A 25 -0.22 -1.64 -11.32
C ALA A 25 -0.35 -0.20 -11.86
N ASP A 26 -1.10 -0.03 -12.96
CA ASP A 26 -1.29 1.28 -13.60
C ASP A 26 -2.15 2.26 -12.80
N ARG A 27 -2.83 1.78 -11.75
CA ARG A 27 -3.74 2.58 -10.92
C ARG A 27 -3.13 2.98 -9.59
N VAL A 28 -2.02 2.34 -9.19
CA VAL A 28 -1.38 2.60 -7.90
C VAL A 28 -0.42 3.77 -8.03
N VAL A 29 -0.85 4.92 -7.52
CA VAL A 29 -0.07 6.15 -7.46
C VAL A 29 -0.08 6.73 -6.05
N ARG A 30 0.93 7.53 -5.69
CA ARG A 30 0.93 8.27 -4.42
C ARG A 30 -0.33 9.12 -4.26
N GLY A 31 -0.92 9.10 -3.08
CA GLY A 31 -2.19 9.77 -2.76
C GLY A 31 -3.43 8.96 -3.11
N ALA A 32 -3.32 7.85 -3.85
CA ALA A 32 -4.46 7.00 -4.15
C ALA A 32 -5.05 6.38 -2.88
N ARG A 33 -6.39 6.34 -2.81
CA ARG A 33 -7.13 5.58 -1.82
C ARG A 33 -7.18 4.12 -2.23
N VAL A 34 -6.83 3.25 -1.31
CA VAL A 34 -6.80 1.80 -1.54
C VAL A 34 -7.52 1.07 -0.41
N VAL A 35 -8.07 -0.09 -0.74
CA VAL A 35 -8.55 -1.06 0.25
C VAL A 35 -7.52 -2.16 0.32
N VAL A 36 -7.02 -2.44 1.53
CA VAL A 36 -5.99 -3.45 1.75
C VAL A 36 -6.38 -4.40 2.87
N PRO A 37 -5.97 -5.67 2.80
CA PRO A 37 -6.16 -6.61 3.89
C PRO A 37 -5.24 -6.24 5.06
N VAL A 38 -5.82 -6.25 6.26
CA VAL A 38 -5.13 -6.05 7.55
C VAL A 38 -5.65 -7.12 8.50
N ARG A 39 -4.84 -8.17 8.72
CA ARG A 39 -5.25 -9.38 9.46
C ARG A 39 -6.50 -10.02 8.83
N GLN A 40 -7.62 -10.08 9.55
CA GLN A 40 -8.86 -10.73 9.12
C GLN A 40 -9.90 -9.74 8.54
N ARG A 41 -9.52 -8.48 8.30
CA ARG A 41 -10.42 -7.45 7.78
C ARG A 41 -9.78 -6.66 6.66
N GLU A 42 -10.60 -5.96 5.91
CA GLU A 42 -10.16 -4.94 4.95
C GLU A 42 -10.16 -3.55 5.61
N MET A 43 -9.25 -2.69 5.17
CA MET A 43 -9.13 -1.32 5.66
C MET A 43 -8.82 -0.35 4.52
N LEU A 44 -9.39 0.85 4.60
CA LEU A 44 -9.03 1.95 3.73
C LEU A 44 -7.66 2.52 4.15
N GLY A 45 -6.78 2.72 3.18
CA GLY A 45 -5.50 3.38 3.36
C GLY A 45 -5.18 4.33 2.21
N ILE A 46 -4.05 5.03 2.34
CA ILE A 46 -3.52 5.94 1.32
C ILE A 46 -2.13 5.47 0.90
N VAL A 47 -1.89 5.40 -0.40
CA VAL A 47 -0.58 5.08 -0.94
C VAL A 47 0.37 6.26 -0.70
N VAL A 48 1.49 6.01 -0.01
CA VAL A 48 2.53 7.01 0.30
C VAL A 48 3.87 6.73 -0.41
N GLY A 49 4.02 5.56 -1.02
CA GLY A 49 5.21 5.18 -1.80
C GLY A 49 4.88 4.09 -2.82
N VAL A 50 5.59 4.10 -3.95
CA VAL A 50 5.49 3.08 -5.01
C VAL A 50 6.91 2.78 -5.50
N GLY A 51 7.23 1.52 -5.79
CA GLY A 51 8.54 1.11 -6.32
C GLY A 51 8.57 -0.34 -6.80
N ASP A 52 9.66 -0.71 -7.47
CA ASP A 52 9.83 -2.05 -8.09
C ASP A 52 10.47 -3.10 -7.15
N GLU A 53 10.85 -2.67 -5.96
CA GLU A 53 11.36 -3.51 -4.88
C GLU A 53 10.53 -3.29 -3.60
N PRO A 54 10.55 -4.22 -2.64
CA PRO A 54 9.92 -4.00 -1.35
C PRO A 54 10.48 -2.72 -0.74
N LEU A 55 9.63 -1.71 -0.64
CA LEU A 55 9.98 -0.42 -0.05
C LEU A 55 10.24 -0.63 1.44
N SER A 56 11.51 -0.87 1.74
CA SER A 56 12.07 -0.83 3.08
C SER A 56 11.96 0.61 3.55
N LYS A 57 11.46 0.82 4.76
CA LYS A 57 11.58 2.13 5.37
C LYS A 57 13.06 2.42 5.66
#